data_AF-A0A382N183-F1
#
_entry.id   AF-A0A382N183-F1
#
_cell.length_a   1.000
_cell.length_b   1.000
_cell.length_c   1.000
_cell.angle_alpha   90.00
_cell.angle_beta   90.00
_cell.angle_gamma   90.00
#
_symmetry.space_group_name_H-M   'P 1'
#
loop_
_entity.id
_entity.type
_entity.pdbx_description
1 polymer ?
#
loop_
_entity_poly.entity_id
_entity_poly.type
_entity_poly.pdbx_seq_one_letter_code
_entity_poly.pdbx_strand_id
1 'polypeptide(L)'
;MYETSKEEKLAHDMALISEAGDMCGIPLEKLKSKVMRDRHKKMCGIPKKGNPKSMWSKAAQKAAGGRHKLYNSLEEDDSNLIVLIQDITRQMIQALQKGDERKLKGLYKNLGKVIK
;
A
#
# COMPACT_ATOMS: atom_id res chain seq x y z
N MET A 1 -10.28 -26.71 14.00
CA MET A 1 -9.47 -26.19 12.89
C MET A 1 -8.36 -25.37 13.51
N TYR A 2 -7.09 -25.71 13.27
CA TYR A 2 -5.96 -24.98 13.85
C TYR A 2 -5.96 -23.54 13.33
N GLU A 3 -6.01 -22.57 14.23
CA GLU A 3 -5.77 -21.17 13.89
C GLU A 3 -4.29 -21.03 13.54
N THR A 4 -3.98 -21.02 12.25
CA THR A 4 -2.61 -20.71 11.80
C THR A 4 -2.25 -19.30 12.25
N SER A 5 -1.00 -19.15 12.71
CA SER A 5 -0.50 -17.89 13.24
C SER A 5 -0.51 -16.83 12.13
N LYS A 6 -0.54 -15.55 12.51
CA LYS A 6 -0.51 -14.44 11.53
C LYS A 6 0.75 -14.53 10.64
N GLU A 7 1.86 -14.95 11.22
CA GLU A 7 3.15 -15.10 10.56
C GLU A 7 3.15 -16.24 9.53
N GLU A 8 2.56 -17.39 9.86
CA GLU A 8 2.43 -18.51 8.93
C GLU A 8 1.57 -18.15 7.71
N LYS A 9 0.49 -17.39 7.92
CA LYS A 9 -0.37 -16.89 6.84
C LYS A 9 0.41 -15.94 5.92
N LEU A 10 1.27 -15.10 6.48
CA LEU A 10 2.10 -14.17 5.73
C LEU A 10 3.17 -14.93 4.93
N ALA A 11 3.87 -15.88 5.56
CA ALA A 11 4.91 -16.68 4.92
C ALA A 11 4.37 -17.50 3.73
N HIS A 12 3.21 -18.12 3.90
CA HIS A 12 2.50 -18.82 2.82
C HIS A 12 2.18 -17.88 1.64
N ASP A 13 1.64 -16.69 1.92
CA ASP A 13 1.31 -15.73 0.87
C ASP A 13 2.57 -15.18 0.17
N MET A 14 3.68 -15.00 0.90
CA MET A 14 4.96 -14.60 0.32
C MET A 14 5.52 -15.65 -0.64
N ALA A 15 5.42 -16.94 -0.29
CA ALA A 15 5.82 -18.03 -1.16
C ALA A 15 4.99 -18.04 -2.46
N LEU A 16 3.66 -17.93 -2.34
CA LEU A 16 2.78 -17.85 -3.51
C LEU A 16 3.12 -16.68 -4.44
N ILE A 17 3.43 -15.50 -3.88
CA ILE A 17 3.83 -14.32 -4.66
C ILE A 17 5.18 -14.52 -5.35
N SER A 18 6.13 -15.20 -4.69
CA SER A 18 7.42 -15.51 -5.30
C SER A 18 7.29 -16.48 -6.48
N GLU A 19 6.36 -17.44 -6.41
CA GLU A 19 6.10 -18.39 -7.49
C GLU A 19 5.35 -17.74 -8.67
N ALA A 20 4.36 -16.91 -8.38
CA ALA A 20 3.57 -16.23 -9.41
C ALA A 20 4.32 -15.05 -10.08
N GLY A 21 5.40 -14.56 -9.46
CA GLY A 21 6.20 -13.42 -9.92
C GLY A 21 5.52 -12.05 -9.75
N ASP A 22 4.19 -12.00 -9.80
CA ASP A 22 3.39 -10.81 -9.52
C ASP A 22 2.20 -11.10 -8.59
N MET A 23 1.91 -10.14 -7.72
CA MET A 23 0.82 -10.20 -6.75
C MET A 23 -0.55 -10.30 -7.45
N CYS A 24 -0.68 -9.78 -8.66
CA CYS A 24 -1.92 -9.78 -9.43
C CYS A 24 -2.17 -11.07 -10.22
N GLY A 25 -1.17 -11.94 -10.33
CA GLY A 25 -1.33 -13.27 -10.89
C GLY A 25 -2.03 -14.27 -9.96
N ILE A 26 -2.22 -13.91 -8.67
CA ILE A 26 -2.77 -14.79 -7.65
C ILE A 26 -4.22 -14.40 -7.35
N PRO A 27 -5.18 -15.34 -7.38
CA PRO A 27 -6.55 -15.08 -6.94
C PRO A 27 -6.63 -14.63 -5.48
N LEU A 28 -7.49 -13.66 -5.18
CA LEU A 28 -7.65 -13.09 -3.84
C LEU A 28 -8.00 -14.14 -2.77
N GLU A 29 -8.71 -15.20 -3.16
CA GLU A 29 -9.16 -16.29 -2.29
C GLU A 29 -7.99 -17.16 -1.80
N LYS A 30 -6.87 -17.18 -2.54
CA LYS A 30 -5.67 -17.96 -2.15
C LYS A 30 -4.81 -17.26 -1.11
N LEU A 31 -4.97 -15.94 -0.96
CA LEU A 31 -4.24 -15.15 0.03
C LEU A 31 -4.90 -15.29 1.40
N LYS A 32 -4.15 -15.80 2.39
CA LYS A 32 -4.66 -16.05 3.73
C LYS A 32 -4.52 -14.82 4.64
N SER A 33 -3.44 -14.06 4.47
CA SER A 33 -3.20 -12.86 5.27
C SER A 33 -4.14 -11.73 4.87
N LYS A 34 -4.60 -10.95 5.86
CA LYS A 34 -5.43 -9.76 5.63
C LYS A 34 -4.64 -8.69 4.86
N VAL A 35 -3.37 -8.51 5.24
CA VAL A 35 -2.46 -7.52 4.64
C VAL A 35 -2.26 -7.77 3.16
N MET A 36 -1.96 -9.02 2.73
CA MET A 36 -1.76 -9.31 1.32
C MET A 36 -3.06 -9.20 0.53
N ARG A 37 -4.22 -9.58 1.10
CA ARG A 37 -5.52 -9.38 0.46
C ARG A 37 -5.83 -7.91 0.23
N ASP A 38 -5.59 -7.06 1.21
CA ASP A 38 -5.84 -5.62 1.08
C ASP A 38 -4.87 -4.97 0.08
N ARG A 39 -3.62 -5.43 0.03
CA ARG A 39 -2.64 -4.99 -0.97
C ARG A 39 -3.03 -5.45 -2.38
N HIS A 40 -3.45 -6.71 -2.55
CA HIS A 40 -3.95 -7.23 -3.82
C HIS A 40 -5.15 -6.42 -4.32
N LYS A 41 -6.13 -6.12 -3.46
CA LYS A 41 -7.29 -5.27 -3.83
C LYS A 41 -6.90 -3.86 -4.26
N LYS A 42 -5.88 -3.26 -3.63
CA LYS A 42 -5.38 -1.92 -3.95
C LYS A 42 -4.57 -1.89 -5.25
N MET A 43 -3.71 -2.88 -5.46
CA MET A 43 -2.74 -2.94 -6.56
C MET A 43 -3.34 -3.52 -7.84
N CYS A 44 -4.12 -4.60 -7.71
CA CYS A 44 -4.56 -5.41 -8.83
C CYS A 44 -5.91 -4.99 -9.40
N GLY A 45 -6.54 -3.98 -8.78
CA GLY A 45 -7.75 -3.34 -9.28
C GLY A 45 -8.91 -4.31 -9.45
N ILE A 46 -9.77 -4.42 -8.43
CA ILE A 46 -11.15 -4.87 -8.70
C ILE A 46 -11.71 -3.90 -9.76
N PRO A 47 -12.34 -4.35 -10.87
CA PRO A 47 -13.05 -3.45 -11.76
C PRO A 47 -14.06 -2.70 -10.90
N LYS A 48 -13.78 -1.42 -10.64
CA LYS A 48 -14.69 -0.55 -9.90
C LYS A 48 -15.99 -0.57 -10.70
N LYS A 49 -17.06 -1.17 -10.17
CA LYS A 49 -18.43 -0.83 -10.60
C LYS A 49 -18.54 0.68 -10.37
N GLY A 50 -18.30 1.42 -11.45
CA GLY A 50 -18.21 2.86 -11.43
C GLY A 50 -19.58 3.42 -11.13
N ASN A 51 -19.83 3.78 -9.89
CA ASN A 51 -20.83 4.79 -9.62
C ASN A 51 -20.11 6.13 -9.87
N PRO A 52 -20.45 6.90 -10.92
CA PRO A 52 -19.77 8.15 -11.24
C PRO A 52 -20.06 9.14 -10.11
N LYS A 53 -19.17 9.22 -9.12
CA LYS A 53 -19.28 10.22 -8.06
C LYS A 53 -19.18 11.59 -8.72
N SER A 54 -20.28 12.34 -8.65
CA SER A 54 -20.49 13.65 -9.28
C SER A 54 -19.34 14.60 -9.00
N MET A 55 -19.03 15.50 -9.94
CA MET A 55 -17.89 16.43 -9.86
C MET A 55 -17.84 17.24 -8.55
N TRP A 56 -18.98 17.43 -7.90
CA TRP A 56 -19.11 18.07 -6.58
C TRP A 56 -18.28 17.39 -5.50
N SER A 57 -18.21 16.05 -5.52
CA SER A 57 -17.45 15.28 -4.53
C SER A 57 -15.94 15.49 -4.62
N LYS A 58 -15.39 15.67 -5.82
CA LYS A 58 -13.96 15.95 -6.04
C LYS A 58 -13.56 17.36 -5.62
N ALA A 59 -14.41 18.35 -5.94
CA ALA A 59 -14.15 19.74 -5.57
C ALA A 59 -14.25 19.93 -4.04
N ALA A 60 -15.26 19.32 -3.40
CA ALA A 60 -15.41 19.33 -1.95
C ALA A 60 -14.26 18.61 -1.23
N GLN A 61 -13.76 17.48 -1.76
CA GLN A 61 -12.58 16.79 -1.22
C GLN A 61 -11.29 17.62 -1.33
N LYS A 62 -11.14 18.41 -2.40
CA LYS A 62 -10.02 19.36 -2.54
C LYS A 62 -10.14 20.52 -1.56
N ALA A 63 -11.34 21.10 -1.43
CA ALA A 63 -11.61 22.26 -0.58
C ALA A 63 -11.55 21.93 0.92
N ALA A 64 -11.96 20.73 1.33
CA ALA A 64 -11.88 20.25 2.72
C ALA A 64 -10.45 19.81 3.13
N GLY A 65 -9.42 20.25 2.41
CA GLY A 65 -8.04 19.90 2.71
C GLY A 65 -7.74 18.45 2.35
N GLY A 66 -7.90 18.11 1.06
CA GLY A 66 -7.52 16.83 0.44
C GLY A 66 -6.02 16.49 0.52
N ARG A 67 -5.37 16.74 1.65
CA ARG A 67 -4.31 15.90 2.18
C ARG A 67 -4.93 14.52 2.33
N HIS A 68 -4.86 13.74 1.26
CA HIS A 68 -4.74 12.30 1.38
C HIS A 68 -3.79 12.08 2.55
N LYS A 69 -4.34 11.65 3.69
CA LYS A 69 -3.55 11.12 4.80
C LYS A 69 -2.65 10.09 4.12
N LEU A 70 -1.36 10.42 4.04
CA LEU A 70 -0.35 9.45 3.66
C LEU A 70 -0.62 8.29 4.62
N TYR A 71 -1.02 7.15 4.05
CA TYR A 71 -1.65 6.02 4.73
C TYR A 71 -0.68 5.25 5.64
N ASN A 72 0.28 5.96 6.24
CA ASN A 72 1.21 5.46 7.23
C ASN A 72 0.68 5.88 8.60
N SER A 73 -0.45 5.29 9.02
CA SER A 73 -0.71 5.16 10.45
C SER A 73 0.40 4.25 10.98
N LEU A 74 1.30 4.81 11.80
CA LEU A 74 2.44 4.14 12.43
C LEU A 74 2.04 3.10 13.50
N GLU A 75 0.79 2.62 13.48
CA GLU A 75 0.22 1.79 14.54
C GLU A 75 0.27 0.28 14.27
N GLU A 76 0.93 -0.19 13.22
CA GLU A 76 0.99 -1.63 12.94
C GLU A 76 2.44 -2.14 12.83
N ASP A 77 2.88 -2.76 13.94
CA ASP A 77 3.78 -3.90 14.10
C ASP A 77 5.11 -3.90 13.28
N ASP A 78 6.25 -4.05 13.96
CA ASP A 78 7.62 -3.97 13.41
C ASP A 78 7.89 -4.83 12.15
N SER A 79 7.11 -5.90 11.93
CA SER A 79 7.14 -6.72 10.70
C SER A 79 6.77 -5.93 9.43
N ASN A 80 6.12 -4.77 9.55
CA ASN A 80 5.77 -3.88 8.44
C ASN A 80 6.86 -2.88 8.07
N LEU A 81 7.92 -2.74 8.87
CA LEU A 81 8.90 -1.66 8.68
C LEU A 81 9.62 -1.75 7.33
N ILE A 82 10.03 -2.97 6.95
CA ILE A 82 10.71 -3.23 5.68
C ILE A 82 9.80 -2.88 4.50
N VAL A 83 8.51 -3.24 4.58
CA VAL A 83 7.53 -2.96 3.52
C VAL A 83 7.28 -1.45 3.39
N LEU A 84 7.17 -0.75 4.52
CA LEU A 84 7.05 0.71 4.58
C LEU A 84 8.25 1.42 3.97
N ILE A 85 9.47 0.99 4.31
CA ILE A 85 10.71 1.54 3.76
C ILE A 85 10.77 1.32 2.24
N GLN A 86 10.44 0.11 1.77
CA GLN A 86 10.41 -0.20 0.34
C GLN A 86 9.39 0.65 -0.43
N ASP A 87 8.19 0.88 0.13
CA ASP A 87 7.17 1.70 -0.53
C ASP A 87 7.57 3.18 -0.60
N ILE A 88 8.09 3.73 0.50
CA ILE A 88 8.60 5.11 0.54
C ILE A 88 9.72 5.28 -0.49
N THR A 89 10.65 4.34 -0.56
CA THR A 89 11.78 4.38 -1.51
C THR A 89 11.30 4.33 -2.96
N ARG A 90 10.33 3.47 -3.30
CA ARG A 90 9.71 3.44 -4.64
C ARG A 90 9.07 4.77 -5.01
N GLN A 91 8.35 5.40 -4.07
CA GLN A 91 7.74 6.70 -4.31
C GLN A 91 8.79 7.82 -4.48
N MET A 92 9.94 7.71 -3.81
CA MET A 92 11.07 8.63 -3.99
C MET A 92 11.69 8.51 -5.38
N ILE A 93 11.91 7.29 -5.87
CA ILE A 93 12.40 7.03 -7.24
C ILE A 93 11.44 7.64 -8.27
N GLN A 94 10.13 7.43 -8.11
CA GLN A 94 9.12 8.03 -9.00
C GLN A 94 9.10 9.56 -8.94
N ALA A 95 9.34 10.15 -7.77
CA ALA A 95 9.42 11.60 -7.62
C ALA A 95 10.65 12.15 -8.33
N LEU A 96 11.80 11.48 -8.22
CA LEU A 96 13.04 11.81 -8.94
C LEU A 96 12.85 11.75 -10.46
N GLN A 97 12.27 10.67 -10.98
CA GLN A 97 11.97 10.51 -12.41
C GLN A 97 11.07 11.63 -12.96
N LYS A 98 10.21 12.20 -12.12
CA LYS A 98 9.27 13.27 -12.49
C LYS A 98 9.78 14.68 -12.17
N GLY A 99 10.96 14.82 -11.58
CA GLY A 99 11.49 16.11 -11.11
C GLY A 99 10.66 16.75 -9.98
N ASP A 100 9.83 15.98 -9.25
CA ASP A 100 8.97 16.49 -8.18
C ASP A 100 9.73 16.59 -6.86
N GLU A 101 10.55 17.64 -6.73
CA GLU A 101 11.36 17.89 -5.53
C GLU A 101 10.54 18.05 -4.25
N ARG A 102 9.34 18.65 -4.35
CA ARG A 102 8.48 18.90 -3.20
C ARG A 102 8.02 17.58 -2.60
N LYS A 103 7.60 16.64 -3.46
CA LYS A 103 7.21 15.30 -3.04
C LYS A 103 8.40 14.53 -2.49
N LEU A 104 9.56 14.61 -3.14
CA LEU A 104 10.79 13.95 -2.69
C LEU A 104 11.18 14.37 -1.26
N LYS A 105 11.20 15.69 -0.98
CA LYS A 105 11.50 16.22 0.36
C LYS A 105 10.48 15.76 1.41
N GLY A 106 9.21 15.65 1.05
CA GLY A 106 8.16 15.12 1.92
C GLY A 106 8.37 13.64 2.26
N LEU A 107 8.70 12.83 1.26
CA LEU A 107 8.97 11.40 1.43
C LEU A 107 10.23 11.15 2.27
N TYR A 108 11.29 11.94 2.07
CA TYR A 108 12.50 11.88 2.89
C TYR A 108 12.21 12.10 4.39
N LYS A 109 11.39 13.10 4.72
CA LYS A 109 10.96 13.34 6.11
C LYS A 109 10.14 12.20 6.69
N ASN A 110 9.32 11.53 5.87
CA ASN A 110 8.54 10.38 6.32
C ASN A 110 9.44 9.16 6.55
N LEU A 111 10.43 8.91 5.67
CA LEU A 111 11.41 7.85 5.87
C LEU A 111 12.13 8.04 7.21
N GLY A 112 12.57 9.26 7.52
CA GLY A 112 13.20 9.61 8.79
C GLY A 112 12.33 9.38 10.04
N LYS A 113 10.99 9.32 9.91
CA LYS A 113 10.08 8.97 11.01
C LYS A 113 9.89 7.47 11.18
N VAL A 114 10.16 6.70 10.13
CA VAL A 114 10.03 5.23 10.13
C VAL A 114 11.31 4.61 10.69
N ILE A 115 12.48 5.18 10.39
CA ILE A 115 13.78 4.61 10.78
C ILE A 115 14.32 5.10 12.14
N LYS A 116 13.56 5.90 12.89
CA LYS A 116 14.00 6.58 14.12
C LYS A 116 13.22 6.05 15.32
#